data_AF-A0A4Y6V5Y1-F1
#
_entry.id   AF-A0A4Y6V5Y1-F1
#
_cell.length_a   1.000
_cell.length_b   1.000
_cell.length_c   1.000
_cell.angle_alpha   90.00
_cell.angle_beta   90.00
_cell.angle_gamma   90.00
#
_symmetry.space_group_name_H-M   'P 1'
#
loop_
_entity.id
_entity.type
_entity.pdbx_description
1 polymer ?
#
loop_
_entity_poly.entity_id
_entity_poly.type
_entity_poly.pdbx_seq_one_letter_code
_entity_poly.pdbx_strand_id
1 'polypeptide(L)'
;MPNIALNDRTFRDQIWRRFDGNEWDAFDQLPVSIRQRLAEHVYDAWSVNALMLWKHYKRLYGRTQRAERALMRYLDYCERLERQDFAARYIQQYGNPYPHDAAQVSVLRT
;
A
#
# COMPACT_ATOMS: atom_id res chain seq x y z
N MET A 1 26.47 5.43 2.58
CA MET A 1 25.35 4.83 1.81
C MET A 1 24.26 5.89 1.74
N PRO A 2 23.70 6.23 0.57
CA PRO A 2 22.66 7.24 0.51
C PRO A 2 21.42 6.69 1.25
N ASN A 3 20.94 7.49 2.20
CA ASN A 3 19.84 7.15 3.08
C ASN A 3 18.52 7.25 2.30
N ILE A 4 18.00 6.12 1.81
CA ILE A 4 16.75 6.02 1.03
C ILE A 4 15.54 6.50 1.85
N ALA A 5 15.65 6.59 3.18
CA ALA A 5 14.61 7.07 4.08
C ALA A 5 14.17 8.54 3.83
N LEU A 6 14.94 9.33 3.07
CA LEU A 6 14.63 10.74 2.83
C LEU A 6 13.56 10.99 1.75
N ASN A 7 13.23 10.00 0.93
CA ASN A 7 12.19 10.12 -0.09
C ASN A 7 10.86 9.50 0.32
N ASP A 8 10.80 8.82 1.46
CA ASP A 8 9.54 8.30 1.97
C ASP A 8 8.78 9.44 2.66
N ARG A 9 8.06 10.22 1.85
CA ARG A 9 7.19 11.30 2.31
C ARG A 9 5.89 10.77 2.92
N THR A 10 5.76 9.46 3.09
CA THR A 10 4.56 8.82 3.63
C THR A 10 4.79 8.44 5.09
N PHE A 11 3.84 8.77 5.97
CA PHE A 11 3.89 8.43 7.40
C PHE A 11 3.56 6.96 7.67
N ARG A 12 3.85 6.08 6.71
CA ARG A 12 3.46 4.65 6.75
C ARG A 12 4.08 3.92 7.92
N ASP A 13 5.32 4.25 8.26
CA ASP A 13 6.04 3.74 9.42
C ASP A 13 5.35 4.07 10.77
N GLN A 14 4.53 5.12 10.80
CA GLN A 14 3.75 5.53 11.97
C GLN A 14 2.35 4.92 12.00
N ILE A 15 1.80 4.55 10.84
CA ILE A 15 0.46 3.94 10.71
C ILE A 15 0.55 2.42 10.81
N TRP A 16 1.63 1.86 10.27
CA TRP A 16 1.72 0.45 9.96
C TRP A 16 2.99 -0.18 10.46
N ARG A 17 2.86 -1.42 10.93
CA ARG A 17 4.00 -2.25 11.29
C ARG A 17 4.56 -2.95 10.04
N ARG A 18 5.83 -2.72 9.74
CA ARG A 18 6.57 -3.53 8.76
C ARG A 18 7.01 -4.84 9.38
N PHE A 19 6.92 -5.90 8.58
CA PHE A 19 7.50 -7.19 8.92
C PHE A 19 8.85 -7.37 8.22
N ASP A 20 9.80 -7.95 8.96
CA ASP A 20 11.14 -8.22 8.45
C ASP A 20 11.14 -9.35 7.40
N GLY A 21 11.98 -9.24 6.38
CA GLY A 21 12.18 -10.27 5.37
C GLY A 21 12.84 -9.75 4.10
N ASN A 22 13.11 -10.66 3.16
CA ASN A 22 13.57 -10.29 1.82
C ASN A 22 12.36 -9.83 0.98
N GLU A 23 12.30 -8.54 0.68
CA GLU A 23 11.20 -7.92 -0.06
C GLU A 23 11.11 -8.40 -1.51
N TRP A 24 12.25 -8.66 -2.16
CA TRP A 24 12.28 -9.17 -3.54
C TRP A 24 11.76 -10.60 -3.61
N ASP A 25 12.25 -11.48 -2.73
CA ASP A 25 11.76 -12.86 -2.65
C ASP A 25 10.28 -12.90 -2.28
N ALA A 26 9.83 -11.99 -1.41
CA ALA A 26 8.44 -11.90 -1.02
C ALA A 26 7.55 -11.44 -2.19
N PHE A 27 8.03 -10.47 -2.97
CA PHE A 27 7.35 -9.97 -4.16
C PHE A 27 7.17 -11.08 -5.19
N ASP A 28 8.22 -11.85 -5.48
CA ASP A 28 8.19 -12.91 -6.49
C ASP A 28 7.20 -14.04 -6.16
N GLN A 29 6.91 -14.26 -4.87
CA GLN A 29 5.93 -15.25 -4.42
C GLN A 29 4.47 -14.80 -4.56
N LEU A 30 4.21 -13.52 -4.82
CA LEU A 30 2.86 -12.98 -4.98
C LEU A 30 2.25 -13.32 -6.34
N PRO A 31 0.91 -13.43 -6.44
CA PRO A 31 0.22 -13.49 -7.72
C PRO A 31 0.52 -12.28 -8.60
N VAL A 32 0.49 -12.47 -9.93
CA VAL A 32 0.82 -11.43 -10.92
C VAL A 32 -0.03 -10.17 -10.72
N SER A 33 -1.33 -10.34 -10.47
CA SER A 33 -2.29 -9.25 -10.22
C SER A 33 -1.88 -8.38 -9.03
N ILE A 34 -1.44 -9.00 -7.94
CA ILE A 34 -0.97 -8.31 -6.74
C ILE A 34 0.36 -7.60 -6.99
N ARG A 35 1.28 -8.25 -7.72
CA ARG A 35 2.56 -7.63 -8.09
C ARG A 35 2.38 -6.36 -8.92
N GLN A 36 1.48 -6.39 -9.90
CA GLN A 36 1.12 -5.22 -10.71
C GLN A 36 0.58 -4.09 -9.83
N ARG A 37 -0.39 -4.42 -8.96
CA ARG A 37 -1.00 -3.46 -8.04
C ARG A 37 -0.01 -2.84 -7.05
N LEU A 38 0.99 -3.59 -6.60
CA LEU A 38 2.06 -3.08 -5.74
C LEU A 38 3.06 -2.23 -6.51
N ALA A 39 3.37 -2.57 -7.77
CA ALA A 39 4.27 -1.79 -8.62
C ALA A 39 3.68 -0.41 -8.99
N GLU A 40 2.35 -0.30 -9.09
CA GLU A 40 1.66 0.99 -9.25
C GLU A 40 1.80 1.90 -8.02
N HIS A 41 1.99 1.31 -6.84
CA HIS A 41 2.25 2.03 -5.59
C HIS A 41 3.75 2.26 -5.41
N VAL A 42 4.24 3.17 -6.24
CA VAL A 42 5.52 3.88 -6.19
C VAL A 42 6.26 3.79 -4.83
N TYR A 43 7.38 3.07 -4.87
CA TYR A 43 8.59 3.14 -4.03
C TYR A 43 8.63 2.66 -2.59
N ASP A 44 7.59 2.05 -2.02
CA ASP A 44 7.76 1.45 -0.69
C ASP A 44 7.42 -0.05 -0.64
N ALA A 45 8.45 -0.83 -0.37
CA ALA A 45 8.49 -2.27 -0.55
C ALA A 45 7.74 -2.99 0.59
N TRP A 46 6.43 -3.04 0.45
CA TRP A 46 5.52 -3.76 1.36
C TRP A 46 5.33 -5.24 1.03
N SER A 47 6.19 -5.79 0.17
CA SER A 47 6.05 -7.14 -0.37
C SER A 47 5.99 -8.21 0.72
N VAL A 48 6.71 -8.06 1.83
CA VAL A 48 6.67 -8.98 2.96
C VAL A 48 5.29 -8.96 3.63
N ASN A 49 4.76 -7.77 3.93
CA ASN A 49 3.43 -7.59 4.51
C ASN A 49 2.34 -8.14 3.59
N ALA A 50 2.41 -7.82 2.29
CA ALA A 50 1.49 -8.31 1.28
C ALA A 50 1.55 -9.84 1.16
N LEU A 51 2.74 -10.44 1.25
CA LEU A 51 2.90 -11.90 1.22
C LEU A 51 2.28 -12.56 2.46
N MET A 52 2.37 -11.97 3.64
CA MET A 52 1.72 -12.47 4.85
C MET A 52 0.19 -12.47 4.70
N LEU A 53 -0.37 -11.38 4.19
CA LEU A 53 -1.80 -11.28 3.91
C LEU A 53 -2.23 -12.26 2.81
N TRP A 54 -1.41 -12.43 1.78
CA TRP A 54 -1.65 -13.44 0.74
C TRP A 54 -1.70 -14.85 1.31
N LYS A 55 -0.73 -15.23 2.16
CA LYS A 55 -0.73 -16.53 2.85
C LYS A 55 -1.99 -16.73 3.69
N HIS A 56 -2.48 -15.68 4.34
CA HIS A 56 -3.72 -15.70 5.10
C HIS A 56 -4.95 -15.93 4.20
N TYR A 57 -5.16 -15.11 3.17
CA TYR A 57 -6.31 -15.24 2.26
C TYR A 57 -6.26 -16.53 1.45
N LYS A 58 -5.07 -16.98 1.04
CA LYS A 58 -4.86 -18.28 0.40
C LYS A 58 -5.26 -19.44 1.32
N ARG A 59 -5.03 -19.33 2.63
CA ARG A 59 -5.47 -20.34 3.60
C ARG A 59 -7.00 -20.34 3.77
N LEU A 60 -7.64 -19.18 3.76
CA LEU A 60 -9.10 -19.04 3.93
C LEU A 60 -9.91 -19.46 2.70
N TYR A 61 -9.46 -19.09 1.51
CA TYR A 61 -10.23 -19.23 0.27
C TYR A 61 -9.56 -20.13 -0.78
N GLY A 62 -8.42 -20.75 -0.45
CA GLY A 62 -7.59 -21.49 -1.39
C GLY A 62 -6.86 -20.57 -2.38
N ARG A 63 -6.17 -21.16 -3.36
CA ARG A 63 -5.54 -20.43 -4.47
C ARG A 63 -6.59 -20.08 -5.54
N THR A 64 -7.54 -19.23 -5.17
CA THR A 64 -8.68 -18.83 -6.02
C THR A 64 -8.63 -17.35 -6.35
N GLN A 65 -9.30 -16.94 -7.43
CA GLN A 65 -9.49 -15.51 -7.74
C GLN A 65 -10.19 -14.75 -6.60
N ARG A 66 -11.00 -15.44 -5.78
CA ARG A 66 -11.62 -14.85 -4.59
C ARG A 66 -10.59 -14.40 -3.56
N ALA A 67 -9.54 -15.20 -3.34
CA ALA A 67 -8.44 -14.84 -2.43
C ALA A 67 -7.68 -13.61 -2.93
N GLU A 68 -7.38 -13.56 -4.24
CA GLU A 68 -6.71 -12.42 -4.85
C GLU A 68 -7.56 -11.15 -4.76
N ARG A 69 -8.86 -11.24 -5.08
CA ARG A 69 -9.80 -10.11 -4.94
C ARG A 69 -9.95 -9.63 -3.50
N ALA A 70 -9.92 -10.53 -2.52
CA ALA A 70 -9.98 -10.15 -1.11
C ALA A 70 -8.72 -9.36 -0.71
N LEU A 71 -7.54 -9.81 -1.14
CA LEU A 71 -6.30 -9.09 -0.91
C LEU A 71 -6.29 -7.72 -1.61
N MET A 72 -6.69 -7.65 -2.88
CA MET A 72 -6.80 -6.37 -3.61
C MET A 72 -7.69 -5.37 -2.87
N ARG A 73 -8.87 -5.80 -2.41
CA ARG A 73 -9.78 -4.93 -1.63
C ARG A 73 -9.18 -4.45 -0.31
N TYR A 74 -8.38 -5.30 0.33
CA TYR A 74 -7.69 -4.94 1.56
C TYR A 74 -6.57 -3.91 1.28
N LEU A 75 -5.79 -4.09 0.22
CA LEU A 75 -4.79 -3.10 -0.21
C LEU A 75 -5.44 -1.75 -0.57
N ASP A 76 -6.56 -1.75 -1.27
CA ASP A 76 -7.34 -0.54 -1.56
C ASP A 76 -7.88 0.13 -0.29
N TYR A 77 -8.17 -0.65 0.76
CA TYR A 77 -8.58 -0.11 2.05
C TYR A 77 -7.40 0.55 2.78
N CYS A 78 -6.24 -0.11 2.82
CA CYS A 78 -5.01 0.46 3.38
C CYS A 78 -4.64 1.79 2.70
N GLU A 79 -4.67 1.83 1.36
CA GLU A 79 -4.40 3.06 0.61
C GLU A 79 -5.37 4.19 0.98
N ARG A 80 -6.67 3.88 1.16
CA ARG A 80 -7.64 4.90 1.57
C ARG A 80 -7.31 5.46 2.95
N LEU A 81 -6.91 4.62 3.90
CA LEU A 81 -6.52 5.06 5.24
C LEU A 81 -5.27 5.93 5.19
N GLU A 82 -4.27 5.55 4.40
CA GLU A 82 -3.04 6.34 4.21
C GLU A 82 -3.33 7.72 3.63
N ARG A 83 -4.20 7.80 2.61
CA ARG A 83 -4.62 9.07 2.01
C ARG A 83 -5.36 9.96 3.03
N GLN A 84 -6.24 9.37 3.83
CA GLN A 84 -6.98 10.09 4.87
C GLN A 84 -6.05 10.67 5.94
N ASP A 85 -5.10 9.86 6.43
CA ASP A 85 -4.11 10.32 7.41
C ASP A 85 -3.21 11.41 6.83
N PHE A 86 -2.74 11.22 5.59
CA PHE A 86 -1.95 12.23 4.90
C PHE A 86 -2.70 13.55 4.74
N ALA A 87 -3.97 13.51 4.31
CA ALA A 87 -4.80 14.70 4.17
C ALA A 87 -5.01 15.42 5.50
N ALA A 88 -5.27 14.67 6.59
CA ALA A 88 -5.45 15.22 7.93
C ALA A 88 -4.18 15.93 8.41
N ARG A 89 -3.01 15.31 8.24
CA ARG A 89 -1.72 15.91 8.60
C ARG A 89 -1.36 17.10 7.73
N TYR A 90 -1.66 17.05 6.44
CA TYR A 90 -1.46 18.18 5.53
C TYR A 90 -2.27 19.41 5.97
N ILE A 91 -3.54 19.22 6.35
CA ILE A 91 -4.37 20.28 6.91
C ILE A 91 -3.78 20.81 8.22
N GLN A 92 -3.36 19.94 9.13
CA GLN A 92 -2.73 20.36 10.40
C GLN A 92 -1.44 21.17 10.17
N GLN A 93 -0.63 20.81 9.18
CA GLN A 93 0.65 21.44 8.91
C GLN A 93 0.53 22.76 8.13
N TYR A 94 -0.36 22.82 7.14
CA TYR A 94 -0.43 23.93 6.19
C TYR A 94 -1.73 24.76 6.26
N GLY A 95 -2.68 24.36 7.11
CA GLY A 95 -3.97 25.05 7.30
C GLY A 95 -4.93 24.96 6.11
N ASN A 96 -4.56 24.24 5.05
CA ASN A 96 -5.33 24.12 3.80
C ASN A 96 -5.62 22.66 3.48
N PRO A 97 -6.76 22.34 2.81
CA PRO A 97 -7.05 21.00 2.34
C PRO A 97 -5.97 20.50 1.36
N TYR A 98 -5.73 19.20 1.36
CA TYR A 98 -4.79 18.60 0.42
C TYR A 98 -5.25 18.88 -1.02
N PRO A 99 -4.42 19.45 -1.91
CA PRO A 99 -4.85 19.88 -3.24
C PRO A 99 -5.50 18.77 -4.08
N HIS A 100 -5.10 17.52 -3.87
CA HIS A 100 -5.69 16.36 -4.54
C HIS A 100 -7.15 16.12 -4.11
N ASP A 101 -7.47 16.34 -2.83
CA ASP A 101 -8.84 16.19 -2.32
C ASP A 101 -9.69 17.42 -2.66
N ALA A 102 -9.08 18.62 -2.59
CA ALA A 102 -9.73 19.87 -2.97
C ALA A 102 -10.13 19.92 -4.44
N ALA A 103 -9.36 19.26 -5.33
CA ALA A 103 -9.64 19.23 -6.75
C ALA A 103 -10.78 18.27 -7.14
N GLN A 104 -11.29 17.44 -6.23
CA GLN A 104 -12.29 16.37 -6.49
C GLN A 104 -11.94 15.41 -7.65
N VAL A 105 -10.68 15.40 -8.12
CA VAL A 105 -10.27 14.58 -9.26
C VAL A 105 -10.11 13.15 -8.76
N SER A 106 -10.89 12.23 -9.35
CA SER A 106 -10.66 10.81 -9.14
C SER A 106 -9.27 10.45 -9.68
N VAL A 107 -8.42 9.83 -8.84
CA VAL A 107 -7.16 9.26 -9.34
C VAL A 107 -7.51 8.34 -10.49
N LEU A 108 -6.95 8.64 -11.66
CA LEU A 108 -7.17 7.91 -12.88
C LEU A 108 -6.69 6.47 -12.65
N ARG A 109 -7.63 5.53 -12.55
CA ARG A 109 -7.35 4.10 -12.47
C ARG A 109 -7.39 3.58 -13.91
N THR A 110 -6.26 3.57 -14.59
CA THR A 110 -6.09 2.85 -15.87
C THR A 110 -5.94 1.36 -15.62
#